data_AF-A0A7K6BIA0-F1
#
_entry.id   AF-A0A7K6BIA0-F1
#
_cell.length_a   1.000
_cell.length_b   1.000
_cell.length_c   1.000
_cell.angle_alpha   90.00
_cell.angle_beta   90.00
_cell.angle_gamma   90.00
#
_symmetry.space_group_name_H-M   'P 1'
#
loop_
_entity.id
_entity.type
_entity.pdbx_description
1 polymer ?
#
loop_
_entity_poly.entity_id
_entity_poly.type
_entity_poly.pdbx_seq_one_letter_code
_entity_poly.pdbx_strand_id
1 'polypeptide(L)'
;QKCFVCGERGASITCLAKGCKRRFHLPCAVEGECVTQYLPQYRSFCCQHRPEQEVEATPEATTTCLICLEHVGDRKSFHTLACPVCTNAWFHRGCIQ
;
A
#
# COMPACT_ATOMS: atom_id res chain seq x y z
N GLN A 1 20.98 7.20 7.67
CA GLN A 1 19.96 6.39 6.98
C GLN A 1 19.17 7.31 6.05
N LYS A 2 19.23 7.12 4.72
CA LYS A 2 18.56 7.98 3.73
C LYS A 2 17.26 7.35 3.24
N CYS A 3 16.23 8.15 3.01
CA CYS A 3 14.98 7.75 2.39
C CYS A 3 15.19 7.53 0.89
N PHE A 4 14.74 6.40 0.34
CA PHE A 4 14.82 6.16 -1.10
C PHE A 4 13.78 6.96 -1.91
N VAL A 5 12.76 7.51 -1.23
CA VAL A 5 11.68 8.30 -1.84
C VAL A 5 12.10 9.77 -1.95
N CYS A 6 12.34 10.44 -0.82
CA CYS A 6 12.68 11.88 -0.79
C CYS A 6 14.18 12.18 -0.73
N GLY A 7 15.06 11.19 -0.57
CA GLY A 7 16.52 11.38 -0.47
C GLY A 7 17.04 11.85 0.90
N GLU A 8 16.17 12.37 1.75
CA GLU A 8 16.54 12.96 3.04
C GLU A 8 16.96 11.93 4.09
N ARG A 9 17.73 12.39 5.08
CA ARG A 9 18.18 11.56 6.22
C ARG A 9 17.03 11.33 7.21
N GLY A 10 17.17 10.29 8.04
CA GLY A 10 16.22 9.98 9.13
C GLY A 10 15.18 8.90 8.81
N ALA A 11 15.29 8.23 7.66
CA ALA A 11 14.40 7.12 7.31
C ALA A 11 14.60 5.91 8.26
N SER A 12 13.62 5.66 9.12
CA SER A 12 13.65 4.61 10.15
C SER A 12 13.13 3.26 9.65
N ILE A 13 12.22 3.24 8.67
CA ILE A 13 11.60 2.00 8.18
C ILE A 13 12.51 1.35 7.16
N THR A 14 12.72 0.03 7.28
CA THR A 14 13.53 -0.77 6.36
C THR A 14 12.67 -1.85 5.72
N CYS A 15 12.87 -2.10 4.42
CA CYS A 15 12.23 -3.22 3.73
C CYS A 15 12.68 -4.55 4.36
N LEU A 16 11.73 -5.45 4.65
CA LEU A 16 12.01 -6.75 5.26
C LEU A 16 12.58 -7.79 4.28
N ALA A 17 12.44 -7.56 2.96
CA ALA A 17 12.91 -8.50 1.95
C ALA A 17 14.42 -8.75 2.09
N LYS A 18 14.83 -10.03 2.07
CA LYS A 18 16.23 -10.44 2.23
C LYS A 18 17.13 -9.72 1.23
N GLY A 19 18.19 -9.08 1.73
CA GLY A 19 19.16 -8.35 0.90
C GLY A 19 18.70 -6.96 0.46
N CYS A 20 17.43 -6.57 0.66
CA CYS A 20 16.96 -5.23 0.33
C CYS A 20 17.43 -4.22 1.38
N LYS A 21 18.15 -3.19 0.93
CA LYS A 21 18.65 -2.10 1.81
C LYS A 21 17.82 -0.83 1.73
N ARG A 22 16.67 -0.85 1.04
CA ARG A 22 15.80 0.32 0.88
C ARG A 22 15.19 0.70 2.23
N ARG A 23 15.23 2.00 2.52
CA ARG A 23 14.68 2.60 3.72
C ARG A 23 13.80 3.78 3.35
N PHE A 24 12.74 4.01 4.09
CA PHE A 24 11.82 5.11 3.83
C PHE A 24 11.33 5.72 5.14
N HIS A 25 10.93 7.00 5.10
CA HIS A 25 10.18 7.58 6.19
C HIS A 25 8.75 7.07 6.17
N LEU A 26 8.09 7.04 7.32
CA LEU A 26 6.68 6.68 7.41
C LEU A 26 5.79 7.59 6.52
N PRO A 27 5.95 8.93 6.51
CA PRO A 27 5.15 9.80 5.64
C PRO A 27 5.42 9.57 4.15
N CYS A 28 6.64 9.14 3.79
CA CYS A 28 7.01 8.82 2.41
C CYS A 28 6.49 7.46 1.94
N ALA A 29 5.89 6.64 2.83
CA ALA A 29 5.46 5.30 2.46
C ALA A 29 4.38 5.32 1.36
N VAL A 30 3.43 6.25 1.44
CA VAL A 30 2.33 6.36 0.45
C VAL A 30 2.88 6.79 -0.91
N GLU A 31 3.67 7.86 -0.95
CA GLU A 31 4.29 8.37 -2.19
C GLU A 31 5.26 7.36 -2.82
N GLY A 32 6.03 6.65 -1.99
CA GLY A 32 6.94 5.60 -2.43
C GLY A 32 6.30 4.25 -2.69
N GLU A 33 4.96 4.17 -2.71
CA GLU A 33 4.16 2.95 -2.83
C GLU A 33 4.65 1.77 -1.98
N CYS A 34 5.06 2.07 -0.76
CA CYS A 34 5.52 1.11 0.24
C CYS A 34 4.34 0.60 1.07
N VAL A 35 4.45 -0.62 1.58
CA VAL A 35 3.43 -1.20 2.45
C VAL A 35 4.01 -1.37 3.85
N THR A 36 3.35 -0.79 4.84
CA THR A 36 3.58 -1.04 6.27
C THR A 36 2.40 -1.87 6.81
N GLN A 37 2.68 -3.02 7.39
CA GLN A 37 1.65 -3.90 7.97
C GLN A 37 1.55 -3.63 9.48
N TYR A 38 0.47 -2.98 9.91
CA TYR A 38 0.16 -2.74 11.33
C TYR A 38 -0.45 -3.98 12.01
N LEU A 39 0.18 -5.13 11.76
CA LEU A 39 -0.14 -6.42 12.35
C LEU A 39 1.03 -6.87 13.22
N PRO A 40 0.87 -7.89 14.09
CA PRO A 40 1.99 -8.44 14.84
C PRO A 40 3.19 -8.71 13.92
N GLN A 41 4.39 -8.37 14.39
CA GLN A 41 5.67 -8.34 13.65
C GLN A 41 5.94 -7.08 12.80
N TYR A 42 5.00 -6.13 12.68
CA TYR A 42 5.18 -4.79 12.12
C TYR A 42 6.06 -4.73 10.86
N ARG A 43 5.75 -5.60 9.89
CA ARG A 43 6.57 -5.79 8.70
C ARG A 43 6.37 -4.66 7.71
N SER A 44 7.43 -4.28 7.01
CA SER A 44 7.41 -3.19 6.03
C SER A 44 8.13 -3.59 4.76
N PHE A 45 7.63 -3.15 3.61
CA PHE A 45 8.13 -3.54 2.29
C PHE A 45 8.16 -2.32 1.35
N CYS A 46 9.26 -2.19 0.58
CA CYS A 46 9.34 -1.15 -0.46
C CYS A 46 8.47 -1.51 -1.67
N CYS A 47 8.29 -0.57 -2.60
CA CYS A 47 7.50 -0.76 -3.82
C CYS A 47 7.84 -2.02 -4.66
N GLN A 48 9.09 -2.51 -4.60
CA GLN A 48 9.52 -3.72 -5.32
C GLN A 48 9.21 -5.03 -4.59
N HIS A 49 9.01 -5.00 -3.28
CA HIS A 49 8.85 -6.20 -2.46
C HIS A 49 7.54 -6.19 -1.67
N ARG A 50 6.68 -5.20 -1.92
CA ARG A 50 5.38 -5.12 -1.28
C ARG A 50 4.54 -6.34 -1.64
N PRO A 51 3.73 -6.85 -0.72
CA PRO A 51 2.72 -7.83 -1.07
C PRO A 51 1.71 -7.19 -2.03
N GLU A 52 1.35 -7.92 -3.08
CA GLU A 52 0.26 -7.56 -3.97
C GLU A 52 -0.95 -8.44 -3.64
N GLN A 53 -2.15 -7.87 -3.80
CA GLN A 53 -3.37 -8.64 -3.54
C GLN A 53 -3.67 -9.52 -4.76
N GLU A 54 -3.77 -10.82 -4.56
CA GLU A 54 -4.21 -11.77 -5.59
C GLU A 54 -5.74 -11.70 -5.72
N VAL A 55 -6.20 -10.78 -6.56
CA VAL A 55 -7.61 -10.60 -6.92
C VAL A 55 -7.71 -10.46 -8.42
N GLU A 56 -8.53 -11.31 -9.01
CA GLU A 56 -8.88 -11.34 -10.44
C GLU A 56 -9.91 -10.28 -10.81
N ALA A 57 -10.77 -9.90 -9.86
CA ALA A 57 -11.77 -8.86 -10.06
C ALA A 57 -11.11 -7.48 -10.24
N THR A 58 -11.72 -6.64 -11.08
CA THR A 58 -11.42 -5.21 -11.18
C THR A 58 -12.64 -4.41 -10.68
N PRO A 59 -12.44 -3.23 -10.07
CA PRO A 59 -13.56 -2.38 -9.69
C PRO A 59 -14.33 -1.97 -10.95
N GLU A 60 -15.66 -1.99 -10.88
CA GLU A 60 -16.50 -1.38 -11.91
C GLU A 60 -16.31 0.14 -11.91
N ALA A 61 -16.53 0.80 -13.05
CA ALA A 61 -16.32 2.25 -13.20
C ALA A 61 -17.18 3.11 -12.26
N THR A 62 -18.20 2.55 -11.62
CA THR A 62 -19.07 3.22 -10.64
C THR A 62 -18.74 2.86 -9.20
N THR A 63 -17.73 2.02 -8.96
CA THR A 63 -17.40 1.52 -7.62
C THR A 63 -16.91 2.66 -6.73
N THR A 64 -17.53 2.80 -5.56
CA THR A 64 -17.13 3.75 -4.53
C THR A 64 -16.47 3.04 -3.36
N CYS A 65 -15.54 3.74 -2.71
CA CYS A 65 -14.97 3.31 -1.45
C CYS A 65 -16.04 3.41 -0.36
N LEU A 66 -16.33 2.31 0.34
CA LEU A 66 -17.40 2.29 1.36
C LEU A 66 -17.07 3.10 2.63
N ILE A 67 -15.86 3.63 2.75
CA ILE A 67 -15.41 4.42 3.91
C ILE A 67 -15.60 5.92 3.66
N CYS A 68 -15.04 6.45 2.57
CA CYS A 68 -15.14 7.88 2.23
C CYS A 68 -16.27 8.21 1.26
N LEU A 69 -16.91 7.20 0.65
CA LEU A 69 -17.95 7.33 -0.37
C LEU A 69 -17.50 7.99 -1.68
N GLU A 70 -16.18 8.13 -1.89
CA GLU A 70 -15.59 8.63 -3.14
C GLU A 70 -15.23 7.49 -4.09
N HIS A 71 -15.03 7.81 -5.37
CA HIS A 71 -14.68 6.82 -6.39
C HIS A 71 -13.31 6.17 -6.11
N VAL A 72 -13.24 4.83 -6.17
CA VAL A 72 -12.03 4.08 -5.81
C VAL A 72 -10.98 4.02 -6.95
N GLY A 73 -11.39 4.40 -8.16
CA GLY A 73 -10.63 4.17 -9.39
C GLY A 73 -11.16 2.96 -10.16
N ASP A 74 -10.85 2.90 -11.44
CA ASP A 74 -11.35 1.91 -12.41
C ASP A 74 -10.42 0.70 -12.59
N ARG A 75 -9.27 0.69 -11.89
CA ARG A 75 -8.21 -0.32 -12.08
C ARG A 75 -7.57 -0.74 -10.77
N LYS A 76 -7.11 -1.99 -10.74
CA LYS A 76 -6.24 -2.52 -9.69
C LYS A 76 -4.91 -1.75 -9.68
N SER A 77 -4.60 -1.14 -8.56
CA SER A 77 -3.36 -0.37 -8.33
C SER A 77 -2.92 -0.48 -6.87
N PHE A 78 -1.76 0.12 -6.54
CA PHE A 78 -1.30 0.26 -5.15
C PHE A 78 -2.35 0.96 -4.26
N HIS A 79 -3.09 1.92 -4.83
CA HIS A 79 -4.05 2.73 -4.09
C HIS A 79 -5.41 2.05 -3.87
N THR A 80 -5.64 0.87 -4.46
CA THR A 80 -6.91 0.15 -4.37
C THR A 80 -6.75 -1.16 -3.60
N LEU A 81 -7.72 -1.49 -2.75
CA LEU A 81 -7.83 -2.77 -2.05
C LEU A 81 -9.22 -3.35 -2.28
N ALA A 82 -9.30 -4.65 -2.59
CA ALA A 82 -10.57 -5.38 -2.61
C ALA A 82 -10.75 -6.17 -1.32
N CYS A 83 -11.98 -6.35 -0.86
CA CYS A 83 -12.29 -7.25 0.24
C CYS A 83 -11.96 -8.70 -0.16
N PRO A 84 -11.14 -9.44 0.61
CA PRO A 84 -10.77 -10.81 0.27
C PRO A 84 -11.94 -11.82 0.42
N VAL A 85 -13.05 -11.42 1.06
CA VAL A 85 -14.19 -12.32 1.32
C VAL A 85 -15.30 -12.12 0.29
N CYS A 86 -15.77 -10.88 0.11
CA CYS A 86 -16.91 -10.63 -0.78
C CYS A 86 -16.51 -10.27 -2.22
N THR A 87 -15.22 -9.99 -2.47
CA THR A 87 -14.59 -9.65 -3.77
C THR A 87 -15.19 -8.49 -4.58
N ASN A 88 -16.35 -7.98 -4.18
CA ASN A 88 -17.12 -6.94 -4.86
C ASN A 88 -17.05 -5.60 -4.12
N ALA A 89 -16.52 -5.57 -2.88
CA ALA A 89 -16.27 -4.34 -2.14
C ALA A 89 -14.82 -3.87 -2.34
N TRP A 90 -14.65 -2.58 -2.63
CA TRP A 90 -13.37 -1.95 -2.91
C TRP A 90 -13.15 -0.72 -2.01
N PHE A 91 -11.89 -0.43 -1.73
CA PHE A 91 -11.47 0.63 -0.82
C PHE A 91 -10.22 1.33 -1.33
N HIS A 92 -10.07 2.61 -1.03
CA HIS A 92 -8.75 3.24 -1.12
C HIS A 92 -7.85 2.64 -0.03
N ARG A 93 -6.60 2.31 -0.39
CA ARG A 93 -5.62 1.84 0.59
C ARG A 93 -5.49 2.80 1.77
N GLY A 94 -5.46 4.11 1.49
CA GLY A 94 -5.38 5.16 2.51
C GLY A 94 -6.63 5.32 3.39
N CYS A 95 -7.77 4.75 3.00
CA CYS A 95 -8.95 4.69 3.88
C CYS A 95 -8.89 3.52 4.87
N ILE A 96 -8.08 2.50 4.57
CA ILE A 96 -7.87 1.32 5.44
C ILE A 96 -6.62 1.47 6.31
N GLN A 97 -5.58 2.13 5.80
CA GLN A 97 -4.24 2.24 6.39
C GLN A 97 -3.81 3.69 6.49
#